data_AF-A0A1Q7YNM8-F1
#
_entry.id   AF-A0A1Q7YNM8-F1
#
_cell.length_a   1.000
_cell.length_b   1.000
_cell.length_c   1.000
_cell.angle_alpha   90.00
_cell.angle_beta   90.00
_cell.angle_gamma   90.00
#
_symmetry.space_group_name_H-M   'P 1'
#
loop_
_entity.id
_entity.type
_entity.pdbx_description
1 polymer ?
#
loop_
_entity_poly.entity_id
_entity_poly.type
_entity_poly.pdbx_seq_one_letter_code
_entity_poly.pdbx_strand_id
1 'polypeptide(L)'
;MTDFIQRWVLHNFGLKLISLALAVGLWLAVARDPVAEVAVEVPIEFHHIPENLEISSEHIPEAQIRVRGPERLVRRLQSSDVHAEIDLMGAKPGERTFDLSSHQIRQPHGLEVVQVVPSQFRLTFDTRLTRQVEVHPRVIGTFVPGYSIGQVVVDPSTIAITGPQKRVEAVEAAITDPVDVSGIMNRGTFPTHAYVSDPLVQVVQPGPIRVTVIMEKVPAANGGR
;
A
#
# COMPACT_ATOMS: atom_id res chain seq x y z
N MET A 1 -6.92 -49.33 60.36
CA MET A 1 -6.56 -48.02 59.75
C MET A 1 -7.70 -47.41 58.91
N THR A 2 -8.72 -48.17 58.53
CA THR A 2 -9.90 -47.71 57.76
C THR A 2 -10.93 -46.88 58.56
N ASP A 3 -11.10 -47.17 59.85
CA ASP A 3 -12.15 -46.54 60.67
C ASP A 3 -11.85 -45.09 61.09
N PHE A 4 -10.56 -44.73 61.15
CA PHE A 4 -10.12 -43.36 61.44
C PHE A 4 -10.43 -42.44 60.26
N ILE A 5 -10.28 -42.94 59.04
CA ILE A 5 -10.61 -42.23 57.80
C ILE A 5 -12.14 -42.03 57.73
N GLN A 6 -12.93 -43.06 58.04
CA GLN A 6 -14.39 -42.97 57.97
C GLN A 6 -14.97 -41.94 58.94
N ARG A 7 -14.55 -41.93 60.22
CA ARG A 7 -15.08 -40.93 61.19
C ARG A 7 -14.62 -39.51 60.89
N TRP A 8 -13.41 -39.32 60.36
CA TRP A 8 -12.88 -38.00 60.02
C TRP A 8 -13.47 -37.44 58.72
N VAL A 9 -13.77 -38.33 57.77
CA VAL A 9 -14.41 -37.98 56.49
C VAL A 9 -15.91 -37.75 56.67
N LEU A 10 -16.60 -38.54 57.48
CA LEU A 10 -18.06 -38.47 57.69
C LEU A 10 -18.52 -37.42 58.72
N HIS A 11 -17.61 -36.87 59.55
CA HIS A 11 -17.95 -35.76 60.43
C HIS A 11 -18.16 -34.46 59.60
N ASN A 12 -19.33 -33.84 59.74
CA ASN A 12 -19.76 -32.63 58.99
C ASN A 12 -19.82 -32.80 57.46
N PHE A 13 -20.20 -33.98 56.97
CA PHE A 13 -20.28 -34.27 55.52
C PHE A 13 -21.15 -33.25 54.73
N GLY A 14 -22.25 -32.78 55.32
CA GLY A 14 -23.13 -31.77 54.70
C GLY A 14 -22.44 -30.42 54.48
N LEU A 15 -21.71 -29.90 55.46
CA LEU A 15 -20.97 -28.64 55.34
C LEU A 15 -19.85 -28.75 54.29
N LYS A 16 -19.16 -29.90 54.23
CA LYS A 16 -18.14 -30.17 53.22
C LYS A 16 -18.73 -30.18 51.80
N LEU A 17 -19.90 -30.81 51.62
CA LEU A 17 -20.59 -30.88 50.33
C LEU A 17 -21.05 -29.48 49.87
N ILE A 18 -21.56 -28.64 50.78
CA ILE A 18 -21.90 -27.25 50.50
C ILE A 18 -20.65 -26.44 50.13
N SER A 19 -19.53 -26.60 50.86
CA SER A 19 -18.29 -25.91 50.53
C SER A 19 -17.73 -26.33 49.17
N LEU A 20 -17.86 -27.61 48.80
CA LEU A 20 -17.43 -28.12 47.50
C LEU A 20 -18.33 -27.58 46.38
N ALA A 21 -19.64 -27.57 46.58
CA ALA A 21 -20.59 -26.99 45.62
C ALA A 21 -20.34 -25.49 45.41
N LEU A 22 -20.08 -24.74 46.49
CA LEU A 22 -19.70 -23.33 46.42
C LEU A 22 -18.35 -23.15 45.71
N ALA A 23 -17.34 -23.97 46.02
CA ALA A 23 -16.03 -23.91 45.36
C ALA A 23 -16.14 -24.20 43.85
N VAL A 24 -16.90 -25.23 43.44
CA VAL A 24 -17.14 -25.56 42.03
C VAL A 24 -17.97 -24.48 41.34
N GLY A 25 -18.99 -23.94 42.01
CA GLY A 25 -19.80 -22.84 41.47
C GLY A 25 -18.98 -21.57 41.26
N LEU A 26 -18.14 -21.22 42.24
CA LEU A 26 -17.22 -20.08 42.12
C LEU A 26 -16.15 -20.32 41.05
N TRP A 27 -15.61 -21.54 40.99
CA TRP A 27 -14.65 -21.94 39.96
C TRP A 27 -15.28 -21.84 38.56
N LEU A 28 -16.50 -22.34 38.34
CA LEU A 28 -17.22 -22.21 37.07
C LEU A 28 -17.56 -20.75 36.72
N ALA A 29 -17.84 -19.91 37.72
CA ALA A 29 -18.10 -18.48 37.52
C ALA A 29 -16.83 -17.73 37.06
N VAL A 30 -15.66 -18.10 37.59
CA VAL A 30 -14.37 -17.46 37.30
C VAL A 30 -13.65 -18.08 36.10
N ALA A 31 -13.79 -19.37 35.86
CA ALA A 31 -13.12 -20.11 34.79
C ALA A 31 -13.68 -19.83 33.37
N ARG A 32 -14.50 -18.79 33.21
CA ARG A 32 -14.91 -18.33 31.88
C ARG A 32 -13.69 -17.81 31.12
N ASP A 33 -13.60 -18.16 29.84
CA ASP A 33 -12.55 -17.67 28.95
C ASP A 33 -12.51 -16.13 29.01
N PRO A 34 -11.35 -15.51 29.33
CA PRO A 34 -11.23 -14.07 29.31
C PRO A 34 -11.45 -13.58 27.87
N VAL A 35 -12.29 -12.56 27.73
CA VAL A 35 -12.48 -11.86 26.47
C VAL A 35 -11.40 -10.80 26.38
N ALA A 36 -10.60 -10.82 25.32
CA ALA A 36 -9.58 -9.83 25.06
C ALA A 36 -10.01 -8.88 23.93
N GLU A 37 -9.47 -7.68 23.96
CA GLU A 37 -9.64 -6.65 22.92
C GLU A 37 -8.26 -6.31 22.37
N VAL A 38 -8.11 -6.30 21.05
CA VAL A 38 -6.87 -5.93 20.36
C VAL A 38 -7.19 -4.92 19.27
N ALA A 39 -6.26 -3.98 19.04
CA ALA A 39 -6.30 -3.10 17.89
C ALA A 39 -5.40 -3.68 16.79
N VAL A 40 -5.92 -3.74 15.57
CA VAL A 40 -5.22 -4.21 14.38
C VAL A 40 -5.30 -3.13 13.32
N GLU A 41 -4.17 -2.78 12.74
CA GLU A 41 -4.12 -1.91 11.57
C GLU A 41 -4.32 -2.76 10.32
N VAL A 42 -5.29 -2.37 9.49
CA VAL A 42 -5.66 -3.07 8.27
C VAL A 42 -5.70 -2.10 7.08
N PRO A 43 -5.29 -2.56 5.89
CA PRO A 43 -5.48 -1.81 4.67
C PRO A 43 -6.97 -1.76 4.29
N ILE A 44 -7.37 -0.66 3.65
CA ILE A 44 -8.71 -0.52 3.06
C ILE A 44 -8.67 -1.05 1.63
N GLU A 45 -9.50 -2.05 1.36
CA GLU A 45 -9.66 -2.66 0.04
C GLU A 45 -10.81 -2.00 -0.72
N PHE A 46 -10.54 -1.59 -1.97
CA PHE A 46 -11.51 -0.90 -2.81
C PHE A 46 -12.08 -1.84 -3.87
N HIS A 47 -13.40 -1.97 -3.90
CA HIS A 47 -14.13 -2.79 -4.86
C HIS A 47 -14.91 -1.95 -5.87
N HIS A 48 -15.17 -2.52 -7.04
CA HIS A 48 -15.96 -1.93 -8.13
C HIS A 48 -15.55 -0.50 -8.54
N ILE A 49 -14.24 -0.24 -8.63
CA ILE A 49 -13.73 1.03 -9.18
C ILE A 49 -14.19 1.13 -10.65
N PRO A 50 -14.92 2.20 -11.04
CA PRO A 50 -15.30 2.41 -12.43
C PRO A 50 -14.06 2.53 -13.34
N GLU A 51 -14.08 1.92 -14.54
CA GLU A 51 -12.91 1.89 -15.43
C GLU A 51 -12.40 3.27 -15.86
N ASN A 52 -13.29 4.27 -15.88
CA ASN A 52 -13.01 5.65 -16.27
C ASN A 52 -12.61 6.55 -15.10
N LEU A 53 -12.39 6.00 -13.90
CA LEU A 53 -12.12 6.75 -12.69
C LEU A 53 -10.82 6.27 -12.05
N GLU A 54 -10.03 7.21 -11.51
CA GLU A 54 -8.86 6.91 -10.70
C GLU A 54 -8.86 7.67 -9.38
N ILE A 55 -8.27 7.06 -8.37
CA ILE A 55 -8.07 7.69 -7.06
C ILE A 55 -6.91 8.68 -7.21
N SER A 56 -7.21 9.97 -7.02
CA SER A 56 -6.26 11.06 -7.08
C SER A 56 -5.74 11.48 -5.69
N SER A 57 -6.13 10.78 -4.63
CA SER A 57 -5.64 11.04 -3.27
C SER A 57 -4.18 10.58 -3.13
N GLU A 58 -3.30 11.49 -2.70
CA GLU A 58 -1.88 11.17 -2.48
C GLU A 58 -1.65 10.19 -1.32
N HIS A 59 -2.54 10.20 -0.32
CA HIS A 59 -2.47 9.33 0.85
C HIS A 59 -3.78 8.56 0.98
N ILE A 60 -3.68 7.24 0.96
CA ILE A 60 -4.80 6.34 1.28
C ILE A 60 -4.75 6.10 2.80
N PRO A 61 -5.82 6.40 3.55
CA PRO A 61 -5.83 6.19 4.99
C PRO A 61 -5.86 4.70 5.33
N GLU A 62 -5.11 4.31 6.34
CA GLU A 62 -5.22 2.99 6.96
C GLU A 62 -6.31 3.00 8.04
N ALA A 63 -6.95 1.85 8.27
CA ALA A 63 -7.99 1.72 9.27
C ALA A 63 -7.47 0.92 10.47
N GLN A 64 -7.59 1.49 11.67
CA GLN A 64 -7.39 0.78 12.92
C GLN A 64 -8.72 0.19 13.39
N ILE A 65 -8.77 -1.14 13.46
CA ILE A 65 -9.95 -1.90 13.85
C ILE A 65 -9.70 -2.54 15.20
N ARG A 66 -10.62 -2.30 16.12
CA ARG A 66 -10.61 -2.86 17.45
C ARG A 66 -11.53 -4.06 17.50
N VAL A 67 -10.95 -5.22 17.77
CA VAL A 67 -11.64 -6.50 17.73
C VAL A 67 -11.65 -7.12 19.12
N ARG A 68 -12.80 -7.65 19.51
CA ARG A 68 -13.04 -8.31 20.80
C ARG A 68 -13.45 -9.76 20.59
N GLY A 69 -12.92 -10.66 21.41
CA GLY A 69 -13.32 -12.06 21.37
C GLY A 69 -12.52 -12.97 22.32
N PRO A 70 -12.69 -14.29 22.21
CA PRO A 70 -11.94 -15.26 23.01
C PRO A 70 -10.43 -15.03 22.86
N GLU A 71 -9.71 -14.96 23.97
CA GLU A 71 -8.28 -14.65 24.00
C GLU A 71 -7.44 -15.59 23.10
N ARG A 72 -7.89 -16.84 22.91
CA ARG A 72 -7.25 -17.80 21.99
C ARG A 72 -7.36 -17.40 20.52
N LEU A 73 -8.47 -16.77 20.10
CA LEU A 73 -8.66 -16.29 18.74
C LEU A 73 -7.91 -14.97 18.52
N VAL A 74 -8.05 -14.04 19.48
CA VAL A 74 -7.39 -12.72 19.42
C VAL A 74 -5.87 -12.85 19.33
N ARG A 75 -5.25 -13.78 20.08
CA ARG A 75 -3.80 -14.03 20.02
C ARG A 75 -3.29 -14.60 18.69
N ARG A 76 -4.18 -15.21 17.89
CA ARG A 76 -3.83 -15.81 16.60
C ARG A 76 -4.22 -14.92 15.42
N LEU A 77 -4.94 -13.82 15.68
CA LEU A 77 -5.42 -12.91 14.67
C LEU A 77 -4.26 -12.22 13.98
N GLN A 78 -4.22 -12.27 12.65
CA GLN A 78 -3.28 -11.53 11.83
C GLN A 78 -3.99 -10.37 11.12
N SER A 79 -3.26 -9.33 10.75
CA SER A 79 -3.82 -8.22 9.96
C SER A 79 -4.43 -8.68 8.63
N SER A 80 -3.91 -9.77 8.04
CA SER A 80 -4.44 -10.36 6.81
C SER A 80 -5.76 -11.12 6.98
N ASP A 81 -6.22 -11.36 8.22
CA ASP A 81 -7.49 -12.03 8.47
C ASP A 81 -8.66 -11.03 8.54
N VAL A 82 -8.35 -9.73 8.62
CA VAL A 82 -9.32 -8.66 8.79
C VAL A 82 -9.25 -7.73 7.58
N HIS A 83 -10.32 -7.66 6.82
CA HIS A 83 -10.39 -6.86 5.60
C HIS A 83 -11.42 -5.74 5.77
N ALA A 84 -11.04 -4.51 5.44
CA ALA A 84 -11.95 -3.37 5.37
C ALA A 84 -12.37 -3.16 3.91
N GLU A 85 -13.59 -3.57 3.55
CA GLU A 85 -14.08 -3.53 2.17
C GLU A 85 -14.91 -2.27 1.92
N ILE A 86 -14.53 -1.47 0.94
CA ILE A 86 -15.27 -0.28 0.51
C ILE A 86 -15.69 -0.41 -0.95
N ASP A 87 -16.99 -0.32 -1.20
CA ASP A 87 -17.54 -0.33 -2.55
C ASP A 87 -17.56 1.10 -3.13
N LEU A 88 -16.92 1.27 -4.28
CA LEU A 88 -16.83 2.52 -5.02
C LEU A 88 -17.83 2.60 -6.18
N MET A 89 -18.81 1.68 -6.23
CA MET A 89 -19.85 1.68 -7.25
C MET A 89 -20.59 3.04 -7.31
N GLY A 90 -20.66 3.60 -8.51
CA GLY A 90 -21.31 4.89 -8.75
C GLY A 90 -20.50 6.11 -8.25
N ALA A 91 -19.23 5.93 -7.88
CA ALA A 91 -18.33 7.05 -7.65
C ALA A 91 -18.21 7.94 -8.90
N LYS A 92 -18.08 9.23 -8.66
CA LYS A 92 -17.96 10.27 -9.69
C LYS A 92 -16.67 11.07 -9.45
N PRO A 93 -16.15 11.76 -10.48
CA PRO A 93 -15.04 12.68 -10.28
C PRO A 93 -15.36 13.73 -9.22
N GLY A 94 -14.37 14.07 -8.40
CA GLY A 94 -14.49 15.00 -7.28
C GLY A 94 -14.19 14.38 -5.93
N GLU A 95 -14.40 15.17 -4.88
CA GLU A 95 -14.23 14.72 -3.49
C GLU A 95 -15.47 13.98 -3.00
N ARG A 96 -15.25 12.86 -2.33
CA ARG A 96 -16.32 12.08 -1.70
C ARG A 96 -15.86 11.51 -0.37
N THR A 97 -16.73 11.60 0.62
CA THR A 97 -16.55 10.95 1.92
C THR A 97 -17.20 9.56 1.89
N PHE A 98 -16.50 8.58 2.42
CA PHE A 98 -17.00 7.23 2.67
C PHE A 98 -17.04 6.96 4.15
N ASP A 99 -18.09 6.30 4.59
CA ASP A 99 -18.21 5.79 5.94
C ASP A 99 -17.57 4.41 6.01
N LEU A 100 -16.82 4.16 7.09
CA LEU A 100 -16.23 2.87 7.42
C LEU A 100 -16.77 2.42 8.78
N SER A 101 -17.58 1.38 8.75
CA SER A 101 -18.27 0.86 9.92
C SER A 101 -18.16 -0.66 10.01
N SER A 102 -18.58 -1.23 11.13
CA SER A 102 -18.37 -2.66 11.43
C SER A 102 -18.97 -3.63 10.41
N HIS A 103 -19.98 -3.22 9.62
CA HIS A 103 -20.56 -4.07 8.58
C HIS A 103 -19.72 -4.18 7.30
N GLN A 104 -18.78 -3.26 7.10
CA GLN A 104 -17.80 -3.26 6.00
C GLN A 104 -16.51 -3.99 6.38
N ILE A 105 -16.42 -4.48 7.61
CA ILE A 105 -15.29 -5.25 8.08
C ILE A 105 -15.61 -6.73 7.91
N ARG A 106 -14.72 -7.45 7.22
CA ARG A 106 -14.71 -8.91 7.21
C ARG A 106 -13.72 -9.38 8.26
N GLN A 107 -14.19 -10.18 9.21
CA GLN A 107 -13.35 -10.79 10.24
C GLN A 107 -13.71 -12.27 10.43
N PRO A 108 -12.80 -13.07 11.03
CA PRO A 108 -13.09 -14.46 11.38
C PRO A 108 -14.27 -14.60 12.34
N HIS A 109 -14.97 -15.72 12.24
CA HIS A 109 -16.09 -16.04 13.13
C HIS A 109 -15.65 -16.08 14.61
N GLY A 110 -16.52 -15.60 15.51
CA GLY A 110 -16.26 -15.55 16.95
C GLY A 110 -15.51 -14.30 17.43
N LEU A 111 -15.30 -13.34 16.53
CA LEU A 111 -14.74 -12.03 16.81
C LEU A 111 -15.76 -10.92 16.51
N GLU A 112 -15.80 -9.92 17.37
CA GLU A 112 -16.70 -8.77 17.29
C GLU A 112 -15.90 -7.48 17.08
N VAL A 113 -16.29 -6.66 16.11
CA VAL A 113 -15.69 -5.34 15.90
C VAL A 113 -16.33 -4.34 16.86
N VAL A 114 -15.53 -3.84 17.79
CA VAL A 114 -15.97 -2.88 18.82
C VAL A 114 -15.79 -1.44 18.35
N GLN A 115 -14.72 -1.18 17.59
CA GLN A 115 -14.43 0.16 17.12
C GLN A 115 -13.69 0.13 15.78
N VAL A 116 -13.96 1.13 14.96
CA VAL A 116 -13.28 1.38 13.69
C VAL A 116 -12.82 2.84 13.68
N VAL A 117 -11.55 3.07 13.40
CA VAL A 117 -10.94 4.40 13.35
C VAL A 117 -10.08 4.53 12.08
N PRO A 118 -10.33 5.51 11.21
CA PRO A 118 -11.42 6.49 11.28
C PRO A 118 -12.78 5.87 10.88
N SER A 119 -13.88 6.45 11.38
CA SER A 119 -15.24 6.02 11.00
C SER A 119 -15.69 6.57 9.64
N GLN A 120 -14.96 7.55 9.12
CA GLN A 120 -15.18 8.15 7.82
C GLN A 120 -13.84 8.62 7.26
N PHE A 121 -13.69 8.54 5.95
CA PHE A 121 -12.51 9.06 5.28
C PHE A 121 -12.89 9.68 3.95
N ARG A 122 -12.07 10.64 3.50
CA ARG A 122 -12.29 11.36 2.26
C ARG A 122 -11.35 10.83 1.19
N LEU A 123 -11.90 10.54 0.02
CA LEU A 123 -11.14 10.29 -1.20
C LEU A 123 -11.47 11.32 -2.25
N THR A 124 -10.49 11.59 -3.10
CA THR A 124 -10.64 12.44 -4.28
C THR A 124 -10.47 11.56 -5.49
N PHE A 125 -11.42 11.64 -6.41
CA PHE A 125 -11.38 10.92 -7.67
C PHE A 125 -11.23 11.88 -8.82
N ASP A 126 -10.55 11.43 -9.87
CA ASP A 126 -10.48 12.12 -11.14
C ASP A 126 -10.79 11.16 -12.29
N THR A 127 -11.08 11.72 -13.44
CA THR A 127 -11.25 10.91 -14.65
C THR A 127 -9.92 10.27 -15.02
N ARG A 128 -9.93 9.00 -15.41
CA ARG A 128 -8.76 8.34 -15.99
C ARG A 128 -8.46 8.95 -17.36
N LEU A 129 -7.24 9.43 -17.56
CA LEU A 129 -6.75 9.90 -18.85
C LEU A 129 -5.51 9.12 -19.26
N THR A 130 -5.42 8.77 -20.55
CA THR A 130 -4.21 8.26 -21.18
C THR A 130 -3.71 9.26 -22.22
N ARG A 131 -2.42 9.62 -22.14
CA ARG A 131 -1.79 10.60 -23.03
C ARG A 131 -0.40 10.14 -23.47
N GLN A 132 0.00 10.49 -24.68
CA GLN A 132 1.38 10.32 -25.16
C GLN A 132 2.23 11.53 -24.74
N VAL A 133 3.39 11.29 -24.15
CA VAL A 133 4.36 12.33 -23.77
C VAL A 133 5.73 12.02 -24.35
N GLU A 134 6.52 13.07 -24.63
CA GLU A 134 7.89 12.94 -25.13
C GLU A 134 8.82 12.40 -24.03
N VAL A 135 9.83 11.65 -24.45
CA VAL A 135 10.87 11.11 -23.56
C VAL A 135 12.09 11.99 -23.61
N HIS A 136 12.43 12.61 -22.48
CA HIS A 136 13.62 13.43 -22.30
C HIS A 136 14.75 12.59 -21.68
N PRO A 137 15.82 12.30 -22.45
CA PRO A 137 16.91 11.47 -21.97
C PRO A 137 17.80 12.25 -21.00
N ARG A 138 18.11 11.64 -19.85
CA ARG A 138 19.04 12.21 -18.88
C ARG A 138 20.45 11.71 -19.14
N VAL A 139 21.24 12.46 -19.91
CA VAL A 139 22.63 12.12 -20.22
C VAL A 139 23.58 12.69 -19.15
N ILE A 140 24.44 11.85 -18.59
CA ILE A 140 25.46 12.21 -17.59
C ILE A 140 26.83 11.68 -18.00
N GLY A 141 27.89 12.11 -17.30
CA GLY A 141 29.25 11.62 -17.51
C GLY A 141 30.24 12.73 -17.85
N THR A 142 31.48 12.35 -18.09
CA THR A 142 32.56 13.27 -18.49
C THR A 142 32.87 13.14 -19.98
N PHE A 143 32.78 14.26 -20.69
CA PHE A 143 33.06 14.31 -22.12
C PHE A 143 34.57 14.36 -22.39
N VAL A 144 35.01 13.68 -23.45
CA VAL A 144 36.39 13.75 -23.92
C VAL A 144 36.69 15.19 -24.38
N PRO A 145 37.84 15.79 -24.02
CA PRO A 145 38.20 17.13 -24.49
C PRO A 145 38.14 17.24 -26.02
N GLY A 146 37.47 18.29 -26.51
CA GLY A 146 37.25 18.51 -27.95
C GLY A 146 36.04 17.78 -28.53
N TYR A 147 35.22 17.12 -27.72
CA TYR A 147 33.94 16.53 -28.12
C TYR A 147 32.79 17.10 -27.29
N SER A 148 31.63 17.28 -27.93
CA SER A 148 30.36 17.66 -27.31
C SER A 148 29.23 16.75 -27.80
N ILE A 149 28.10 16.72 -27.09
CA ILE A 149 26.89 16.07 -27.59
C ILE A 149 26.43 16.84 -28.83
N GLY A 150 26.33 16.17 -29.97
CA GLY A 150 25.70 16.73 -31.18
C GLY A 150 24.21 16.41 -31.21
N GLN A 151 23.88 15.12 -31.10
CA GLN A 151 22.50 14.65 -31.18
C GLN A 151 22.23 13.53 -30.18
N VAL A 152 21.06 13.54 -29.57
CA VAL A 152 20.52 12.43 -28.79
C VAL A 152 19.25 11.92 -29.47
N VAL A 153 19.22 10.63 -29.78
CA VAL A 153 18.07 9.96 -30.40
C VAL A 153 17.50 8.98 -29.38
N VAL A 154 16.19 9.05 -29.16
CA VAL A 154 15.47 8.19 -28.22
C VAL A 154 14.45 7.35 -28.98
N ASP A 155 14.49 6.04 -28.76
CA ASP A 155 13.57 5.09 -29.37
C ASP A 155 12.94 4.17 -28.31
N PRO A 156 11.62 4.25 -28.07
CA PRO A 156 10.66 5.19 -28.67
C PRO A 156 10.82 6.63 -28.14
N SER A 157 10.58 7.63 -28.99
CA SER A 157 10.66 9.05 -28.61
C SER A 157 9.47 9.54 -27.77
N THR A 158 8.38 8.77 -27.77
CA THR A 158 7.15 9.05 -27.01
C THR A 158 6.67 7.81 -26.30
N ILE A 159 6.13 7.98 -25.10
CA ILE A 159 5.52 6.89 -24.33
C ILE A 159 4.12 7.26 -23.85
N ALA A 160 3.26 6.25 -23.71
CA ALA A 160 1.91 6.42 -23.21
C ALA A 160 1.93 6.39 -21.68
N ILE A 161 1.36 7.42 -21.08
CA ILE A 161 1.15 7.56 -19.64
C ILE A 161 -0.34 7.53 -19.32
N THR A 162 -0.71 6.97 -18.18
CA THR A 162 -2.08 6.92 -17.69
C THR A 162 -2.12 7.34 -16.22
N GLY A 163 -3.20 7.98 -15.80
CA GLY A 163 -3.30 8.54 -14.46
C GLY A 163 -4.58 9.38 -14.26
N PRO A 164 -4.73 10.02 -13.09
CA PRO A 164 -5.72 11.05 -12.86
C PRO A 164 -5.55 12.18 -13.87
N GLN A 165 -6.64 12.60 -14.53
CA GLN A 165 -6.62 13.58 -15.63
C GLN A 165 -5.77 14.81 -15.32
N LYS A 166 -5.99 15.47 -14.18
CA LYS A 166 -5.25 16.67 -13.80
C LYS A 166 -3.75 16.45 -13.65
N ARG A 167 -3.34 15.27 -13.18
CA ARG A 167 -1.93 14.91 -12.99
C ARG A 167 -1.28 14.59 -14.32
N VAL A 168 -1.95 13.81 -15.18
CA VAL A 168 -1.50 13.50 -16.54
C VAL A 168 -1.35 14.76 -17.38
N GLU A 169 -2.28 15.71 -17.27
CA GLU A 169 -2.21 16.99 -17.98
C GLU A 169 -1.04 17.87 -17.52
N ALA A 170 -0.61 17.73 -16.27
CA ALA A 170 0.53 18.44 -15.70
C ALA A 170 1.89 17.82 -16.05
N VAL A 171 1.91 16.59 -16.60
CA VAL A 171 3.15 15.94 -17.03
C VAL A 171 3.57 16.48 -18.40
N GLU A 172 4.69 17.20 -18.43
CA GLU A 172 5.27 17.74 -19.67
C GLU A 172 6.00 16.66 -20.48
N ALA A 173 6.84 15.87 -19.80
CA ALA A 173 7.67 14.84 -20.42
C ALA A 173 7.99 13.71 -19.43
N ALA A 174 8.28 12.53 -19.97
CA ALA A 174 8.86 11.42 -19.22
C ALA A 174 10.39 11.53 -19.22
N ILE A 175 11.04 11.17 -18.11
CA ILE A 175 12.49 11.30 -17.95
C ILE A 175 13.11 9.90 -17.90
N THR A 176 14.25 9.71 -18.57
CA THR A 176 14.96 8.43 -18.47
C THR A 176 15.83 8.34 -17.22
N ASP A 177 16.15 7.11 -16.81
CA ASP A 177 17.27 6.89 -15.89
C ASP A 177 18.57 7.49 -16.49
N PRO A 178 19.52 7.92 -15.64
CA PRO A 178 20.75 8.53 -16.10
C PRO A 178 21.54 7.59 -17.02
N VAL A 179 21.90 8.09 -18.20
CA VAL A 179 22.74 7.41 -19.17
C VAL A 179 24.15 7.98 -19.09
N ASP A 180 25.11 7.17 -18.60
CA ASP A 180 26.51 7.56 -18.53
C ASP A 180 27.22 7.38 -19.88
N VAL A 181 27.67 8.49 -20.46
CA VAL A 181 28.38 8.53 -21.76
C VAL A 181 29.87 8.81 -21.62
N SER A 182 30.44 8.61 -20.43
CA SER A 182 31.86 8.81 -20.17
C SER A 182 32.74 7.99 -21.14
N GLY A 183 33.68 8.65 -21.80
CA GLY A 183 34.63 8.01 -22.72
C GLY A 183 34.12 7.74 -24.15
N ILE A 184 32.88 8.13 -24.48
CA ILE A 184 32.35 8.00 -25.85
C ILE A 184 32.89 9.10 -26.76
N MET A 185 33.37 8.73 -27.96
CA MET A 185 33.93 9.67 -28.95
C MET A 185 33.09 9.84 -30.22
N ASN A 186 32.31 8.83 -30.63
CA ASN A 186 31.51 8.88 -31.86
C ASN A 186 30.02 8.66 -31.59
N ARG A 187 29.65 7.44 -31.17
CA ARG A 187 28.28 7.10 -30.78
C ARG A 187 28.23 5.99 -29.76
N GLY A 188 27.24 6.03 -28.88
CA GLY A 188 26.91 4.95 -27.95
C GLY A 188 25.39 4.76 -27.92
N THR A 189 24.92 3.53 -27.74
CA THR A 189 23.50 3.23 -27.54
C THR A 189 23.33 2.54 -26.20
N PHE A 190 22.44 3.09 -25.38
CA PHE A 190 22.27 2.69 -24.00
C PHE A 190 20.81 2.31 -23.78
N PRO A 191 20.51 1.06 -23.37
CA PRO A 191 19.18 0.69 -22.91
C PRO A 191 18.93 1.32 -21.53
N THR A 192 17.80 1.97 -21.36
CA THR A 192 17.36 2.62 -20.13
C THR A 192 15.84 2.47 -19.96
N HIS A 193 15.30 2.91 -18.84
CA HIS A 193 13.86 3.02 -18.63
C HIS A 193 13.47 4.50 -18.51
N ALA A 194 12.23 4.83 -18.86
CA ALA A 194 11.65 6.12 -18.53
C ALA A 194 10.65 5.98 -17.38
N TYR A 195 10.60 7.02 -16.58
CA TYR A 195 9.64 7.19 -15.51
C TYR A 195 9.04 8.59 -15.57
N VAL A 196 7.91 8.74 -14.90
CA VAL A 196 7.27 10.04 -14.65
C VAL A 196 7.46 10.34 -13.17
N SER A 197 7.80 11.58 -12.83
CA SER A 197 8.07 11.98 -11.44
C SER A 197 6.82 11.95 -10.55
N ASP A 198 5.63 11.92 -11.14
CA ASP A 198 4.37 11.91 -10.44
C ASP A 198 4.00 10.49 -9.98
N PRO A 199 3.80 10.25 -8.67
CA PRO A 199 3.53 8.91 -8.14
C PRO A 199 2.16 8.35 -8.54
N LEU A 200 1.22 9.20 -8.98
CA LEU A 200 -0.12 8.79 -9.40
C LEU A 200 -0.21 8.58 -10.92
N VAL A 201 0.87 8.83 -11.67
CA VAL A 201 0.93 8.63 -13.12
C VAL A 201 1.83 7.45 -13.44
N GLN A 202 1.33 6.55 -14.29
CA GLN A 202 2.01 5.31 -14.64
C GLN A 202 2.26 5.25 -16.14
N VAL A 203 3.38 4.62 -16.52
CA VAL A 203 3.66 4.29 -17.92
C VAL A 203 2.83 3.05 -18.29
N VAL A 204 2.00 3.15 -19.33
CA VAL A 204 1.04 2.09 -19.71
C VAL A 204 1.77 0.81 -20.13
N GLN A 205 2.88 0.96 -20.86
CA GLN A 205 3.71 -0.15 -21.34
C GLN A 205 5.16 0.14 -20.98
N PRO A 206 5.61 -0.25 -19.77
CA PRO A 206 7.00 -0.11 -19.40
C PRO A 206 7.83 -1.06 -20.25
N GLY A 207 8.72 -0.49 -21.07
CA GLY A 207 9.63 -1.22 -21.94
C GLY A 207 11.00 -0.54 -21.99
N PRO A 208 12.05 -1.25 -22.44
CA PRO A 208 13.38 -0.66 -22.56
C PRO A 208 13.38 0.41 -23.65
N ILE A 209 13.88 1.59 -23.30
CA ILE A 209 14.08 2.71 -24.20
C ILE A 209 15.55 2.73 -24.61
N ARG A 210 15.82 2.89 -25.91
CA ARG A 210 17.17 3.00 -26.43
C ARG A 210 17.52 4.47 -26.58
N VAL A 211 18.53 4.91 -25.84
CA VAL A 211 19.09 6.25 -25.98
C VAL A 211 20.39 6.14 -26.75
N THR A 212 20.41 6.67 -27.97
CA THR A 212 21.62 6.77 -28.80
C THR A 212 22.16 8.19 -28.72
N VAL A 213 23.37 8.32 -28.17
CA VAL A 213 24.08 9.61 -28.07
C VAL A 213 25.13 9.66 -29.16
N ILE A 214 25.10 10.71 -29.97
CA ILE A 214 26.04 10.99 -31.06
C ILE A 214 26.87 12.20 -30.65
N MET A 215 28.19 12.03 -30.62
CA MET A 215 29.14 13.07 -30.27
C MET A 215 29.64 13.79 -31.52
N GLU A 216 29.90 15.08 -31.40
CA GLU A 216 30.50 15.92 -32.43
C GLU A 216 31.81 16.52 -31.93
N LYS A 217 32.76 16.71 -32.84
CA LYS A 217 34.03 17.35 -32.51
C LYS A 217 33.82 18.86 -32.43
N VAL A 218 34.10 19.46 -31.28
CA VAL A 218 34.05 20.91 -31.10
C VAL A 218 35.18 21.53 -31.92
N PRO A 219 34.89 22.46 -32.86
CA PRO A 219 35.93 23.17 -33.58
C PRO A 219 36.82 23.92 -32.58
N ALA A 220 38.14 23.78 -32.72
CA ALA A 220 39.07 24.56 -31.90
C ALA A 220 38.79 26.04 -32.14
N ALA A 221 38.44 26.78 -31.09
CA ALA A 221 38.29 28.23 -31.17
C ALA A 221 39.62 28.80 -31.70
N ASN A 222 39.58 29.35 -32.91
CA ASN A 222 40.72 30.07 -33.48
C ASN A 222 41.00 31.27 -32.56
N GLY A 223 42.00 31.10 -31.69
CA GLY A 223 42.54 32.17 -30.87
C GLY A 223 43.06 33.28 -31.77
N GLY A 224 42.30 34.37 -31.83
CA GLY A 224 42.72 35.64 -32.39
C GLY A 224 44.02 36.09 -31.72
N ARG A 225 44.96 36.49 -32.56
CA ARG A 225 46.26 37.06 -32.22
C ARG A 225 46.13 38.37 -31.47
#